data_AF-A0A0T0M7S3-F1
#
_entry.id   AF-A0A0T0M7S3-F1
#
_cell.length_a   1.000
_cell.length_b   1.000
_cell.length_c   1.000
_cell.angle_alpha   90.00
_cell.angle_beta   90.00
_cell.angle_gamma   90.00
#
_symmetry.space_group_name_H-M   'P 1'
#
loop_
_entity.id
_entity.type
_entity.pdbx_description
1 polymer ?
#
loop_
_entity_poly.entity_id
_entity_poly.type
_entity_poly.pdbx_seq_one_letter_code
_entity_poly.pdbx_strand_id
1 'polypeptide(L)'
;MNNKKIAVDFDGTVVEDAYPAVGKAKIFAFETLKKLQSEGYRLILWTYRHGPALEDAIEFCRKNGVEFYAVNSSFEGEVFDSATQSRKIDADWFIDDRNIGGFPGWGEIYNIITERIEFRVEGGEVLAYSKLKREKKKGLFW
;
A
#
# COMPACT_ATOMS: atom_id res chain seq x y z
N MET A 1 8.79 11.35 -13.00
CA MET A 1 8.53 11.01 -11.59
C MET A 1 7.15 10.40 -11.50
N ASN A 2 7.01 9.28 -10.79
CA ASN A 2 5.70 8.71 -10.51
C ASN A 2 4.96 9.65 -9.54
N ASN A 3 3.63 9.76 -9.61
CA ASN A 3 2.84 10.64 -8.72
C ASN A 3 1.67 9.88 -8.07
N LYS A 4 1.75 8.55 -8.05
CA LYS A 4 0.70 7.70 -7.48
C LYS A 4 0.75 7.69 -5.95
N LYS A 5 -0.43 7.64 -5.35
CA LYS A 5 -0.66 7.53 -3.91
C LYS A 5 -0.91 6.10 -3.51
N ILE A 6 -0.20 5.61 -2.50
CA ILE A 6 -0.36 4.28 -1.94
C ILE A 6 -0.80 4.43 -0.50
N ALA A 7 -2.02 3.98 -0.20
CA ALA A 7 -2.49 3.82 1.15
C ALA A 7 -1.91 2.54 1.74
N VAL A 8 -1.26 2.64 2.90
CA VAL A 8 -0.57 1.53 3.56
C VAL A 8 -1.13 1.39 4.97
N ASP A 9 -1.76 0.24 5.24
CA ASP A 9 -2.17 -0.13 6.59
C ASP A 9 -0.94 -0.36 7.50
N PHE A 10 -1.15 -0.34 8.82
CA PHE A 10 -0.10 -0.49 9.81
C PHE A 10 -0.06 -1.89 10.45
N ASP A 11 -1.12 -2.26 11.18
CA ASP A 11 -1.18 -3.47 12.01
C ASP A 11 -1.47 -4.70 11.18
N GLY A 12 -0.53 -5.64 11.13
CA GLY A 12 -0.62 -6.74 10.19
C GLY A 12 -0.08 -6.38 8.80
N THR A 13 0.36 -5.16 8.54
CA THR A 13 0.89 -4.75 7.23
C THR A 13 2.34 -4.27 7.31
N VAL A 14 2.62 -3.18 8.04
CA VAL A 14 3.98 -2.70 8.31
C VAL A 14 4.60 -3.49 9.46
N VAL A 15 3.80 -3.79 10.47
CA VAL A 15 4.20 -4.55 11.66
C VAL A 15 3.34 -5.82 11.82
N GLU A 16 3.78 -6.74 12.67
CA GLU A 16 2.90 -7.79 13.21
C GLU A 16 1.72 -7.15 13.96
N ASP A 17 0.53 -7.75 13.88
CA ASP A 17 -0.62 -7.25 14.63
C ASP A 17 -0.39 -7.49 16.14
N ALA A 18 -0.26 -6.40 16.88
CA ALA A 18 -0.08 -6.39 18.33
C ALA A 18 -0.89 -5.24 18.98
N TYR A 19 -1.92 -4.73 18.29
CA TYR A 19 -2.68 -3.58 18.77
C TYR A 19 -3.23 -3.81 20.20
N PRO A 20 -3.10 -2.84 21.12
CA PRO A 20 -2.73 -1.43 20.90
C PRO A 20 -1.21 -1.16 20.84
N ALA A 21 -0.36 -2.11 21.21
CA ALA A 21 1.08 -1.95 21.13
C ALA A 21 1.57 -1.94 19.68
N VAL A 22 2.81 -1.50 19.46
CA VAL A 22 3.46 -1.61 18.14
C VAL A 22 4.14 -2.98 18.04
N GLY A 23 3.73 -3.78 17.06
CA GLY A 23 4.34 -5.08 16.79
C GLY A 23 5.73 -4.99 16.17
N LYS A 24 6.36 -6.13 15.94
CA LYS A 24 7.66 -6.18 15.25
C LYS A 24 7.48 -5.80 13.79
N ALA A 25 8.46 -5.10 13.22
CA ALA A 25 8.47 -4.79 11.79
C ALA A 25 8.40 -6.08 10.96
N LYS A 26 7.53 -6.10 9.95
CA LYS A 26 7.50 -7.21 8.99
C LYS A 26 8.77 -7.20 8.14
N ILE A 27 9.20 -8.39 7.75
CA ILE A 27 10.39 -8.59 6.91
C ILE A 27 10.27 -7.73 5.64
N PHE A 28 11.32 -6.93 5.37
CA PHE A 28 11.44 -5.99 4.25
C PHE A 28 10.43 -4.84 4.18
N ALA A 29 9.63 -4.59 5.22
CA ALA A 29 8.61 -3.53 5.22
C ALA A 29 9.23 -2.15 4.94
N PHE A 30 10.18 -1.73 5.78
CA PHE A 30 10.76 -0.40 5.68
C PHE A 30 11.67 -0.25 4.46
N GLU A 31 12.42 -1.28 4.09
CA GLU A 31 13.23 -1.30 2.87
C GLU A 31 12.35 -1.06 1.64
N THR A 32 11.21 -1.74 1.57
CA THR A 32 10.27 -1.62 0.45
C THR A 32 9.59 -0.26 0.42
N LEU A 33 9.12 0.24 1.56
CA LEU A 33 8.50 1.56 1.67
C LEU A 33 9.47 2.68 1.26
N LYS A 34 10.71 2.66 1.77
CA LYS A 34 11.75 3.62 1.38
C LYS A 34 12.06 3.53 -0.11
N LYS A 35 12.12 2.31 -0.66
CA LYS A 35 12.34 2.10 -2.09
C LYS A 35 11.21 2.71 -2.92
N LEU A 36 9.95 2.48 -2.57
CA LEU A 36 8.80 3.09 -3.23
C LEU A 36 8.86 4.63 -3.15
N GLN A 37 9.18 5.22 -2.00
CA GLN A 37 9.35 6.67 -1.87
C GLN A 37 10.44 7.21 -2.80
N SER A 38 11.59 6.52 -2.87
CA SER A 38 12.70 6.92 -3.77
C SER A 38 12.32 6.89 -5.25
N GLU A 39 11.29 6.14 -5.62
CA GLU A 39 10.76 6.04 -6.99
C GLU A 39 9.63 7.04 -7.28
N GLY A 40 9.29 7.88 -6.29
CA GLY A 40 8.33 8.97 -6.40
C GLY A 40 6.91 8.62 -5.94
N TYR A 41 6.68 7.44 -5.36
CA TYR A 41 5.38 7.12 -4.76
C TYR A 41 5.13 7.96 -3.51
N ARG A 42 3.91 8.44 -3.35
CA ARG A 42 3.46 9.12 -2.12
C ARG A 42 2.78 8.09 -1.23
N LEU A 43 3.35 7.85 -0.06
CA LEU A 43 2.80 6.88 0.88
C LEU A 43 1.87 7.59 1.85
N ILE A 44 0.66 7.07 2.03
CA ILE A 44 -0.31 7.52 3.02
C ILE A 44 -0.40 6.43 4.09
N LEU A 45 -0.18 6.77 5.35
CA LEU A 45 -0.48 5.86 6.44
C LEU A 45 -2.01 5.78 6.58
N TRP A 46 -2.57 4.60 6.39
CA TRP A 46 -4.02 4.38 6.39
C TRP A 46 -4.38 3.32 7.41
N THR A 47 -4.59 3.74 8.65
CA THR A 47 -4.80 2.86 9.80
C THR A 47 -6.00 3.28 10.62
N TYR A 48 -6.69 2.33 11.24
CA TYR A 48 -7.77 2.66 12.18
C TYR A 48 -7.26 3.19 13.53
N ARG A 49 -5.93 3.15 13.78
CA ARG A 49 -5.31 3.78 14.96
C ARG A 49 -5.66 5.26 15.03
N HIS A 50 -5.84 5.75 16.25
CA HIS A 50 -6.17 7.14 16.54
C HIS A 50 -5.55 7.56 17.88
N GLY A 51 -5.43 8.88 18.09
CA GLY A 51 -4.88 9.43 19.33
C GLY A 51 -3.45 8.93 19.60
N PRO A 52 -3.11 8.60 20.87
CA PRO A 52 -1.75 8.19 21.22
C PRO A 52 -1.22 6.99 20.43
N ALA A 53 -2.09 6.01 20.13
CA ALA A 53 -1.67 4.82 19.39
C ALA A 53 -1.30 5.13 17.93
N LEU A 54 -1.89 6.19 17.34
CA LEU A 54 -1.53 6.68 16.01
C LEU A 54 -0.17 7.39 16.05
N GLU A 55 0.07 8.23 17.05
CA GLU A 55 1.37 8.89 17.24
C GLU A 55 2.50 7.86 17.40
N ASP A 56 2.26 6.78 18.16
CA ASP A 56 3.22 5.69 18.29
C ASP A 56 3.54 5.03 16.95
N ALA A 57 2.55 4.82 16.08
CA ALA A 57 2.74 4.24 14.76
C ALA A 57 3.51 5.18 13.81
N ILE A 58 3.18 6.48 13.83
CA ILE A 58 3.90 7.52 13.06
C ILE A 58 5.35 7.57 13.50
N GLU A 59 5.59 7.65 14.81
CA GLU A 59 6.93 7.77 15.39
C GLU A 59 7.76 6.51 15.14
N PHE A 60 7.16 5.33 15.23
CA PHE A 60 7.82 4.07 14.89
C PHE A 60 8.26 4.06 13.42
N CYS A 61 7.42 4.48 12.50
CA CYS A 61 7.78 4.56 11.09
C CYS A 61 8.90 5.58 10.83
N ARG A 62 8.80 6.77 11.45
CA ARG A 62 9.80 7.83 11.35
C ARG A 62 11.17 7.39 11.84
N LYS A 63 11.24 6.71 12.99
CA LYS A 63 12.48 6.11 13.54
C LYS A 63 13.12 5.08 12.60
N ASN A 64 12.34 4.41 11.77
CA ASN A 64 12.81 3.45 10.77
C ASN A 64 13.09 4.09 9.39
N GLY A 65 12.99 5.42 9.30
CA GLY A 65 13.32 6.21 8.11
C GLY A 65 12.22 6.29 7.07
N VAL A 66 10.94 6.13 7.48
CA VAL A 66 9.78 6.35 6.62
C VAL A 66 8.91 7.46 7.19
N GLU A 67 8.80 8.57 6.47
CA GLU A 67 7.86 9.66 6.76
C GLU A 67 6.74 9.63 5.72
N PHE A 68 5.49 9.60 6.16
CA PHE A 68 4.35 9.52 5.24
C PHE A 68 3.97 10.89 4.68
N TYR A 69 3.50 10.90 3.44
CA TYR A 69 2.96 12.10 2.78
C TYR A 69 1.69 12.61 3.47
N ALA A 70 0.85 11.71 3.97
CA ALA A 70 -0.32 12.04 4.78
C ALA A 70 -0.64 10.89 5.73
N VAL A 71 -1.41 11.17 6.78
CA VAL A 71 -1.85 10.16 7.76
C VAL A 71 -3.35 10.24 7.87
N ASN A 72 -4.05 9.13 7.59
CA ASN A 72 -5.50 9.03 7.62
C ASN A 72 -6.25 10.12 6.81
N SER A 73 -5.59 10.61 5.76
CA SER A 73 -6.04 11.71 4.92
C SER A 73 -5.60 11.53 3.47
N SER A 74 -6.36 12.10 2.52
CA SER A 74 -6.07 12.01 1.08
C SER A 74 -4.84 12.83 0.66
N PHE A 75 -4.46 13.84 1.45
CA PHE A 75 -3.31 14.71 1.26
C PHE A 75 -2.89 15.40 2.56
N GLU A 76 -1.67 15.95 2.58
CA GLU A 76 -1.13 16.69 3.73
C GLU A 76 -1.99 17.91 4.06
N GLY A 77 -2.39 18.05 5.32
CA GLY A 77 -3.19 19.18 5.80
C GLY A 77 -4.68 19.12 5.43
N GLU A 78 -5.19 17.99 4.96
CA GLU A 78 -6.62 17.79 4.75
C GLU A 78 -7.39 17.99 6.07
N VAL A 79 -8.40 18.88 6.05
CA VAL A 79 -9.36 19.03 7.14
C VAL A 79 -10.65 18.35 6.72
N PHE A 80 -11.00 17.26 7.42
CA PHE A 80 -12.18 16.46 7.08
C PHE A 80 -13.49 17.17 7.43
N ASP A 81 -14.38 17.31 6.45
CA ASP A 81 -15.76 17.79 6.62
C ASP A 81 -16.76 16.69 6.23
N SER A 82 -17.45 16.15 7.23
CA SER A 82 -18.41 15.06 7.04
C SER A 82 -19.66 15.44 6.25
N ALA A 83 -19.97 16.72 6.08
CA ALA A 83 -21.11 17.18 5.30
C ALA A 83 -20.85 17.15 3.79
N THR A 84 -19.58 17.28 3.38
CA THR A 84 -19.21 17.48 1.97
C THR A 84 -18.18 16.48 1.46
N GLN A 85 -17.54 15.70 2.34
CA GLN A 85 -16.47 14.78 1.99
C GLN A 85 -16.77 13.32 2.35
N SER A 86 -16.20 12.42 1.55
CA SER A 86 -16.23 10.98 1.81
C SER A 86 -15.18 10.61 2.87
N ARG A 87 -15.50 9.65 3.74
CA ARG A 87 -14.52 9.06 4.67
C ARG A 87 -13.44 8.23 3.97
N LYS A 88 -13.69 7.79 2.74
CA LYS A 88 -12.72 7.02 1.96
C LYS A 88 -11.66 7.96 1.40
N ILE A 89 -10.39 7.70 1.73
CA ILE A 89 -9.27 8.46 1.17
C ILE A 89 -9.08 8.19 -0.32
N ASP A 90 -8.54 9.19 -1.01
CA ASP A 90 -8.17 9.10 -2.42
C ASP A 90 -6.74 8.55 -2.58
N ALA A 91 -6.64 7.28 -2.97
CA ALA A 91 -5.37 6.59 -3.27
C ALA A 91 -5.49 5.70 -4.52
N ASP A 92 -4.39 5.52 -5.25
CA ASP A 92 -4.32 4.66 -6.43
C ASP A 92 -4.29 3.17 -6.06
N TRP A 93 -3.62 2.84 -4.96
CA TRP A 93 -3.47 1.48 -4.44
C TRP A 93 -3.60 1.44 -2.92
N PHE A 94 -4.13 0.32 -2.42
CA PHE A 94 -4.28 0.03 -1.00
C PHE A 94 -3.51 -1.24 -0.68
N ILE A 95 -2.56 -1.15 0.24
CA ILE A 95 -1.79 -2.26 0.79
C ILE A 95 -2.30 -2.51 2.20
N ASP A 96 -2.95 -3.64 2.41
CA ASP A 96 -3.63 -3.99 3.64
C ASP A 96 -3.63 -5.52 3.78
N ASP A 97 -3.42 -6.04 4.98
CA ASP A 97 -3.36 -7.47 5.22
C ASP A 97 -4.74 -8.14 5.15
N ARG A 98 -5.80 -7.35 5.30
CA ARG A 98 -7.20 -7.76 5.19
C ARG A 98 -7.75 -7.65 3.79
N ASN A 99 -6.93 -7.29 2.80
CA ASN A 99 -7.32 -7.33 1.40
C ASN A 99 -7.79 -8.74 1.00
N ILE A 100 -8.80 -8.83 0.14
CA ILE A 100 -9.23 -10.10 -0.43
C ILE A 100 -8.07 -10.70 -1.23
N GLY A 101 -7.63 -11.91 -0.84
CA GLY A 101 -6.41 -12.55 -1.34
C GLY A 101 -5.24 -12.56 -0.35
N GLY A 102 -5.36 -11.83 0.77
CA GLY A 102 -4.39 -11.78 1.85
C GLY A 102 -3.13 -10.96 1.52
N PHE A 103 -2.20 -10.95 2.47
CA PHE A 103 -0.93 -10.23 2.36
C PHE A 103 0.18 -11.12 1.78
N PRO A 104 0.65 -10.90 0.54
CA PRO A 104 1.64 -11.78 -0.08
C PRO A 104 3.08 -11.52 0.42
N GLY A 105 3.28 -10.48 1.23
CA GLY A 105 4.60 -10.04 1.69
C GLY A 105 5.17 -8.88 0.87
N TRP A 106 6.08 -8.14 1.46
CA TRP A 106 6.58 -6.88 0.90
C TRP A 106 7.36 -7.04 -0.41
N GLY A 107 8.12 -8.13 -0.57
CA GLY A 107 8.82 -8.42 -1.83
C GLY A 107 7.85 -8.59 -3.00
N GLU A 108 6.78 -9.36 -2.82
CA GLU A 108 5.76 -9.56 -3.86
C GLU A 108 4.96 -8.28 -4.12
N ILE A 109 4.61 -7.51 -3.08
CA ILE A 109 3.96 -6.20 -3.24
C ILE A 109 4.78 -5.28 -4.13
N TYR A 110 6.09 -5.20 -3.91
CA TYR A 110 6.97 -4.39 -4.72
C TYR A 110 6.97 -4.83 -6.19
N ASN A 111 7.06 -6.13 -6.45
CA ASN A 111 6.99 -6.69 -7.81
C ASN A 111 5.64 -6.39 -8.46
N ILE A 112 4.53 -6.58 -7.74
CA ILE A 112 3.17 -6.29 -8.23
C ILE A 112 3.05 -4.84 -8.69
N ILE A 113 3.55 -3.90 -7.88
CA ILE A 113 3.50 -2.47 -8.17
C ILE A 113 4.39 -2.12 -9.36
N THR A 114 5.66 -2.54 -9.34
CA THR A 114 6.66 -2.13 -10.33
C THR A 114 6.46 -2.79 -11.69
N GLU A 115 6.05 -4.06 -11.72
CA GLU A 115 5.72 -4.78 -12.95
C GLU A 115 4.27 -4.58 -13.42
N ARG A 116 3.46 -3.83 -12.65
CA ARG A 116 2.02 -3.59 -12.90
C ARG A 116 1.28 -4.91 -13.12
N ILE A 117 1.46 -5.83 -12.18
CA ILE A 117 0.77 -7.12 -12.16
C ILE A 117 -0.67 -6.89 -11.75
N GLU A 118 -1.59 -7.49 -12.50
CA GLU A 118 -3.00 -7.57 -12.16
C GLU A 118 -3.45 -9.02 -12.09
N PHE A 119 -4.51 -9.22 -11.33
CA PHE A 119 -5.09 -10.53 -11.08
C PHE A 119 -6.45 -10.63 -11.76
N ARG A 120 -6.72 -11.77 -12.38
CA ARG A 120 -8.06 -12.16 -12.82
C ARG A 120 -8.41 -13.51 -12.24
N VAL A 121 -9.70 -13.75 -12.03
CA VAL A 121 -10.21 -15.06 -11.63
C VAL A 121 -10.85 -15.72 -12.82
N GLU A 122 -10.44 -16.93 -13.15
CA GLU A 122 -11.01 -17.73 -14.23
C GLU A 122 -11.02 -19.20 -13.80
N GLY A 123 -12.17 -19.86 -13.94
CA GLY A 123 -12.29 -21.29 -13.58
C GLY A 123 -12.03 -21.65 -12.11
N GLY A 124 -12.07 -20.68 -11.19
CA GLY A 124 -11.73 -20.87 -9.77
C GLY A 124 -10.24 -20.69 -9.44
N GLU A 125 -9.43 -20.31 -10.42
CA GLU A 125 -8.00 -20.02 -10.25
C GLU A 125 -7.72 -18.51 -10.32
N VAL A 126 -6.71 -18.06 -9.56
CA VAL A 126 -6.19 -16.69 -9.64
C VAL A 126 -5.03 -16.65 -10.63
N LEU A 127 -5.19 -15.91 -11.71
CA LEU A 127 -4.21 -15.75 -12.77
C LEU A 127 -3.59 -14.35 -12.71
N ALA A 128 -2.27 -14.28 -12.57
CA ALA A 128 -1.50 -13.04 -12.58
C ALA A 128 -1.02 -12.71 -14.00
N TYR A 129 -1.14 -11.45 -14.43
CA TYR A 129 -0.59 -10.97 -15.70
C TYR A 129 -0.01 -9.56 -15.56
N SER A 130 1.08 -9.26 -16.28
CA SER A 130 1.70 -7.93 -16.26
C SER A 130 1.16 -7.06 -17.39
N LYS A 131 0.68 -5.84 -17.06
CA LYS A 131 0.28 -4.84 -18.06
C LYS A 131 1.44 -4.33 -18.93
N LEU A 132 2.69 -4.54 -18.52
CA LEU A 132 3.87 -4.16 -19.30
C LEU A 132 4.15 -5.16 -20.43
N LYS A 133 3.84 -6.44 -20.23
CA LYS A 133 4.00 -7.48 -21.25
C LYS A 133 2.73 -7.53 -22.11
N ARG A 134 2.67 -6.73 -23.18
CA ARG A 134 1.62 -6.90 -24.21
C ARG A 134 1.73 -8.32 -24.77
N GLU A 135 0.63 -9.07 -24.75
CA GLU A 135 0.53 -10.29 -25.55
C GLU A 135 0.83 -9.93 -27.01
N LYS A 136 1.93 -10.47 -27.54
CA LYS A 136 2.10 -10.51 -29.00
C LYS A 136 0.94 -11.37 -29.51
N LYS A 137 -0.09 -10.75 -30.08
CA LYS A 137 -1.04 -11.48 -30.92
C LYS A 137 -0.19 -12.26 -31.92
N LYS A 138 -0.21 -13.59 -31.81
CA LYS A 138 0.31 -14.46 -32.87
C LYS A 138 -0.52 -14.11 -34.10
N GLY A 139 0.05 -13.32 -35.01
CA GLY A 139 -0.57 -13.09 -36.30
C GLY A 139 -0.78 -14.46 -36.94
N LEU A 140 -2.03 -14.78 -37.29
CA LEU A 140 -2.27 -15.81 -38.29
C LEU A 140 -1.68 -15.27 -39.59
N PHE A 141 -0.46 -15.71 -39.90
CA PHE A 141 0.05 -15.65 -41.25
C PHE A 141 -0.56 -16.85 -41.98
N TRP A 142 -1.53 -16.54 -42.86
CA TRP A 142 -1.99 -17.44 -43.91
C TRP A 142 -0.99 -17.46 -45.06
#